data_AF-A0A8C0HLN6-F1
#
_entry.id   AF-A0A8C0HLN6-F1
#
_cell.length_a   1.000
_cell.length_b   1.000
_cell.length_c   1.000
_cell.angle_alpha   90.00
_cell.angle_beta   90.00
_cell.angle_gamma   90.00
#
_symmetry.space_group_name_H-M   'P 1'
#
loop_
_entity.id
_entity.type
_entity.pdbx_description
1 polymer ?
#
loop_
_entity_poly.entity_id
_entity_poly.type
_entity_poly.pdbx_seq_one_letter_code
_entity_poly.pdbx_strand_id
1 'polypeptide(L)'
;MLSCKCSLSFTHTLSPILPFSPFLLPPHPKRKKLKTEILQLEKETADIAHPFYLGKKCEILQDMNRHLEAILKEKRALRKRLIKPRCQESLPIEATFHKYVVELLTEAVTFIEKLESHLQAVRSIPQIPNIMKNMDTALTKTEVLVMELEELAEQILKWREQQKVYSDSICIYYGYDVVLWESKEWTW
;
A
#
# COMPACT_ATOMS: atom_id res chain seq x y z
N MET A 1 14.04 -51.38 -40.10
CA MET A 1 14.59 -52.64 -39.55
C MET A 1 13.87 -52.89 -38.23
N LEU A 2 13.13 -53.96 -37.95
CA LEU A 2 12.93 -55.27 -38.58
C LEU A 2 11.43 -55.53 -38.76
N SER A 3 11.10 -56.21 -39.86
CA SER A 3 9.83 -56.87 -40.11
C SER A 3 10.06 -58.37 -39.89
N CYS A 4 9.28 -59.02 -39.03
CA CYS A 4 9.23 -60.48 -38.97
C CYS A 4 7.79 -60.94 -39.12
N LYS A 5 7.46 -61.36 -40.34
CA LYS A 5 6.37 -62.27 -40.66
C LYS A 5 6.84 -63.68 -40.29
N CYS A 6 6.00 -64.47 -39.63
CA CYS A 6 6.13 -65.92 -39.66
C CYS A 6 4.76 -66.53 -39.92
N SER A 7 4.55 -66.93 -41.17
CA SER A 7 3.52 -67.87 -41.60
C SER A 7 3.89 -69.27 -41.11
N LEU A 8 2.94 -70.00 -40.54
CA LEU A 8 2.97 -71.46 -40.57
C LEU A 8 1.56 -71.97 -40.88
N SER A 9 1.40 -72.36 -42.14
CA SER A 9 0.34 -73.22 -42.64
C SER A 9 0.81 -74.67 -42.55
N PHE A 10 0.05 -75.56 -41.93
CA PHE A 10 0.18 -76.99 -42.17
C PHE A 10 -1.20 -77.65 -42.27
N THR A 11 -1.26 -78.60 -43.18
CA THR A 11 -2.41 -79.09 -43.92
C THR A 11 -3.14 -80.26 -43.24
N HIS A 12 -4.44 -80.31 -43.49
CA HIS A 12 -5.39 -81.42 -43.45
C HIS A 12 -4.86 -82.87 -43.30
N THR A 13 -5.50 -83.61 -42.39
CA THR A 13 -5.92 -85.01 -42.63
C THR A 13 -7.30 -85.25 -41.99
N LEU A 14 -8.24 -85.70 -42.82
CA LEU A 14 -9.63 -86.02 -42.53
C LEU A 14 -9.73 -87.45 -41.95
N SER A 15 -10.64 -87.68 -40.99
CA SER A 15 -11.32 -88.98 -40.82
C SER A 15 -12.72 -88.74 -40.19
N PRO A 16 -13.79 -89.42 -40.66
CA PRO A 16 -15.19 -89.12 -40.31
C PRO A 16 -15.76 -90.11 -39.24
N ILE A 17 -17.08 -90.05 -38.98
CA ILE A 17 -17.96 -90.94 -38.14
C ILE A 17 -18.30 -90.25 -36.78
N LEU A 18 -19.52 -89.81 -36.40
CA LEU A 18 -20.94 -90.13 -36.68
C LEU A 18 -21.85 -88.88 -36.56
N PRO A 19 -23.09 -88.92 -37.09
CA PRO A 19 -24.11 -87.90 -36.85
C PRO A 19 -24.90 -88.24 -35.57
N PHE A 20 -24.81 -87.40 -34.54
CA PHE A 20 -25.78 -87.43 -33.44
C PHE A 20 -26.59 -86.13 -33.47
N SER A 21 -27.81 -86.25 -33.97
CA SER A 21 -28.83 -85.20 -33.95
C SER A 21 -29.26 -84.84 -32.52
N PRO A 22 -29.83 -83.64 -32.33
CA PRO A 22 -29.82 -82.95 -31.05
C PRO A 22 -31.05 -83.32 -30.19
N PHE A 23 -30.82 -84.02 -29.08
CA PHE A 23 -31.80 -84.06 -28.00
C PHE A 23 -31.69 -82.75 -27.20
N LEU A 24 -32.56 -81.78 -27.52
CA LEU A 24 -32.78 -80.62 -26.67
C LEU A 24 -33.47 -81.11 -25.39
N LEU A 25 -32.68 -81.52 -24.39
CA LEU A 25 -33.20 -81.75 -23.04
C LEU A 25 -33.74 -80.42 -22.48
N PRO A 26 -34.93 -80.40 -21.85
CA PRO A 26 -35.45 -79.18 -21.26
C PRO A 26 -34.50 -78.69 -20.16
N PRO A 27 -34.23 -77.38 -20.07
CA PRO A 27 -33.27 -76.85 -19.10
C PRO A 27 -33.72 -77.14 -17.66
N HIS A 28 -32.96 -77.98 -16.95
CA HIS A 28 -33.16 -78.31 -15.53
C HIS A 28 -33.32 -77.03 -14.67
N PRO A 29 -34.29 -76.98 -13.74
CA PRO A 29 -34.60 -75.78 -12.94
C PRO A 29 -33.41 -75.29 -12.10
N LYS A 30 -32.58 -76.21 -11.58
CA LYS A 30 -31.33 -75.87 -10.86
C LYS A 30 -30.33 -75.13 -11.75
N ARG A 31 -30.21 -75.52 -13.02
CA ARG A 31 -29.32 -74.87 -13.99
C ARG A 31 -29.76 -73.44 -14.32
N LYS A 32 -31.08 -73.20 -14.39
CA LYS A 32 -31.62 -71.85 -14.58
C LYS A 32 -31.32 -70.96 -13.37
N LYS A 33 -31.50 -71.48 -12.14
CA LYS A 33 -31.21 -70.74 -10.90
C LYS A 33 -29.74 -70.31 -10.82
N LEU A 34 -28.82 -71.25 -11.06
CA LEU A 34 -27.37 -70.97 -11.06
C LEU A 34 -27.00 -69.92 -12.11
N LYS A 35 -27.61 -69.98 -13.30
CA LYS A 35 -27.36 -68.99 -14.36
C LYS A 35 -27.81 -67.59 -13.95
N THR A 36 -28.94 -67.47 -13.26
CA THR A 36 -29.41 -66.18 -12.73
C THR A 36 -28.48 -65.65 -11.62
N GLU A 37 -28.01 -66.52 -10.73
CA GLU A 37 -27.06 -66.14 -9.67
C GLU A 37 -25.73 -65.64 -10.26
N ILE A 38 -25.20 -66.30 -11.29
CA ILE A 38 -23.99 -65.84 -12.00
C ILE A 38 -24.19 -64.46 -12.62
N LEU A 39 -25.30 -64.24 -13.34
CA LEU A 39 -25.59 -62.95 -13.96
C LEU A 39 -25.78 -61.83 -12.92
N GLN A 40 -26.35 -62.16 -11.76
CA GLN A 40 -26.49 -61.22 -10.65
C GLN A 40 -25.13 -60.86 -10.04
N LEU A 41 -24.25 -61.84 -9.84
CA LEU A 41 -22.88 -61.61 -9.36
C LEU A 41 -22.05 -60.81 -10.37
N GLU A 42 -22.18 -61.08 -11.67
CA GLU A 42 -21.53 -60.28 -12.73
C GLU A 42 -22.00 -58.82 -12.70
N LYS A 43 -23.29 -58.59 -12.44
CA LYS A 43 -23.84 -57.24 -12.29
C LYS A 43 -23.34 -56.54 -11.02
N GLU A 44 -23.29 -57.24 -9.89
CA GLU A 44 -22.83 -56.69 -8.61
C GLU A 44 -21.33 -56.38 -8.60
N THR A 45 -20.54 -57.14 -9.38
CA THR A 45 -19.08 -56.96 -9.50
C THR A 45 -18.65 -56.18 -10.74
N ALA A 46 -19.60 -55.69 -11.54
CA ALA A 46 -19.31 -55.00 -12.80
C ALA A 46 -18.45 -53.74 -12.59
N ASP A 47 -18.59 -53.04 -11.47
CA ASP A 47 -17.87 -51.79 -11.22
C ASP A 47 -16.37 -51.99 -10.97
N ILE A 48 -15.94 -53.21 -10.60
CA ILE A 48 -14.55 -53.60 -10.35
C ILE A 48 -13.99 -54.58 -11.39
N ALA A 49 -14.84 -55.28 -12.15
CA ALA A 49 -14.40 -56.28 -13.13
C ALA A 49 -14.61 -55.83 -14.58
N HIS A 50 -15.63 -55.00 -14.85
CA HIS A 50 -15.99 -54.69 -16.22
C HIS A 50 -15.13 -53.54 -16.79
N PRO A 51 -14.53 -53.71 -17.98
CA PRO A 51 -13.61 -52.74 -18.58
C PRO A 51 -14.16 -51.31 -18.70
N PHE A 52 -15.46 -51.17 -18.94
CA PHE A 52 -16.12 -49.85 -19.00
C PHE A 52 -16.03 -49.05 -17.69
N TYR A 53 -16.37 -49.66 -16.55
CA TYR A 53 -16.34 -48.96 -15.26
C TYR A 53 -14.91 -48.74 -14.78
N LEU A 54 -14.02 -49.70 -15.04
CA LEU A 54 -12.59 -49.55 -14.79
C LEU A 54 -11.97 -48.43 -15.63
N GLY A 55 -12.31 -48.35 -16.92
CA GLY A 55 -11.86 -47.28 -17.82
C GLY A 55 -12.26 -45.90 -17.30
N LYS A 56 -13.51 -45.73 -16.88
CA LYS A 56 -13.97 -44.47 -16.24
C LYS A 56 -13.21 -44.13 -14.97
N LYS A 57 -12.97 -45.11 -14.09
CA LYS A 57 -12.17 -44.91 -12.86
C LYS A 57 -10.72 -44.51 -13.22
N CYS A 58 -10.13 -45.14 -14.23
CA CYS A 58 -8.79 -44.80 -14.73
C CYS A 58 -8.74 -43.39 -15.33
N GLU A 59 -9.74 -42.95 -16.09
CA GLU A 59 -9.81 -41.59 -16.63
C GLU A 59 -9.84 -40.54 -15.53
N ILE A 60 -10.66 -40.75 -14.49
CA ILE A 60 -10.72 -39.84 -13.33
C ILE A 60 -9.36 -39.76 -12.62
N LEU A 61 -8.71 -40.91 -12.38
CA LEU A 61 -7.39 -40.94 -11.74
C LEU A 61 -6.31 -40.28 -12.60
N GLN A 62 -6.37 -40.46 -13.92
CA GLN A 62 -5.45 -39.79 -14.85
C GLN A 62 -5.66 -38.28 -14.85
N ASP A 63 -6.91 -37.82 -14.82
CA ASP A 63 -7.24 -36.40 -14.74
C ASP A 63 -6.72 -35.77 -13.43
N MET A 64 -6.96 -36.43 -12.30
CA MET A 64 -6.41 -36.03 -11.01
C MET A 64 -4.87 -35.94 -11.05
N ASN A 65 -4.19 -36.92 -11.65
CA ASN A 65 -2.74 -36.90 -11.79
C ASN A 65 -2.26 -35.71 -12.63
N ARG A 66 -2.92 -35.40 -13.74
CA ARG A 66 -2.59 -34.22 -14.57
C ARG A 66 -2.75 -32.92 -13.78
N HIS A 67 -3.82 -32.80 -13.00
CA HIS A 67 -4.04 -31.64 -12.13
C HIS A 67 -2.94 -31.52 -11.05
N LEU A 68 -2.57 -32.61 -10.40
CA LEU A 68 -1.49 -32.62 -9.41
C LEU A 68 -0.14 -32.23 -10.04
N GLU A 69 0.17 -32.73 -11.23
CA GLU A 69 1.38 -32.34 -11.97
C GLU A 69 1.39 -30.85 -12.29
N ALA A 70 0.27 -30.29 -12.73
CA ALA A 70 0.12 -28.86 -13.00
C ALA A 70 0.36 -28.02 -11.74
N ILE A 71 -0.25 -28.40 -10.61
CA ILE A 71 -0.06 -27.74 -9.31
C ILE A 71 1.41 -27.80 -8.88
N LEU A 72 2.08 -28.94 -9.04
CA LEU A 72 3.49 -29.09 -8.69
C LEU A 72 4.39 -28.23 -9.59
N LYS A 73 4.06 -28.11 -10.89
CA LYS A 73 4.79 -27.23 -11.82
C LYS A 73 4.65 -25.76 -11.41
N GLU A 74 3.44 -25.31 -11.09
CA GLU A 74 3.19 -23.94 -10.66
C GLU A 74 3.84 -23.64 -9.31
N LYS A 75 3.76 -24.56 -8.34
CA LYS A 75 4.46 -24.43 -7.05
C LYS A 75 5.97 -24.26 -7.22
N ARG A 76 6.59 -25.01 -8.15
CA ARG A 76 8.01 -24.84 -8.48
C ARG A 76 8.28 -23.50 -9.16
N ALA A 77 7.44 -23.08 -10.10
CA ALA A 77 7.57 -21.78 -10.79
C ALA A 77 7.43 -20.60 -9.81
N LEU A 78 6.46 -20.67 -8.89
CA LEU A 78 6.24 -19.68 -7.84
C LEU A 78 7.43 -19.61 -6.89
N ARG A 79 7.96 -20.76 -6.44
CA ARG A 79 9.20 -20.76 -5.63
C ARG A 79 10.36 -20.10 -6.36
N LYS A 80 10.57 -20.39 -7.65
CA LYS A 80 11.62 -19.72 -8.44
C LYS A 80 11.41 -18.20 -8.50
N ARG A 81 10.17 -17.76 -8.68
CA ARG A 81 9.81 -16.33 -8.71
C ARG A 81 9.97 -15.63 -7.36
N LEU A 82 9.66 -16.32 -6.26
CA LEU A 82 9.80 -15.80 -4.90
C LEU A 82 11.26 -15.79 -4.41
N ILE A 83 12.05 -16.78 -4.81
CA ILE A 83 13.49 -16.82 -4.53
C ILE A 83 14.24 -15.76 -5.36
N LYS A 84 13.75 -15.43 -6.56
CA LYS A 84 14.31 -14.30 -7.33
C LYS A 84 14.07 -13.02 -6.53
N PRO A 85 15.13 -12.37 -5.97
CA PRO A 85 14.93 -11.13 -5.25
C PRO A 85 14.29 -10.12 -6.19
N ARG A 86 13.24 -9.44 -5.72
CA ARG A 86 12.64 -8.30 -6.44
C ARG A 86 13.58 -7.09 -6.50
N CYS A 87 14.77 -7.20 -5.92
CA CYS A 87 15.87 -6.24 -6.06
C CYS A 87 16.55 -6.45 -7.42
N GLN A 88 15.90 -5.99 -8.50
CA GLN A 88 16.59 -5.66 -9.75
C GLN A 88 16.61 -4.14 -9.98
N GLU A 89 16.46 -3.33 -8.92
CA GLU A 89 16.65 -1.88 -8.97
C GLU A 89 17.85 -1.40 -8.13
N SER A 90 18.43 -2.27 -7.31
CA SER A 90 19.69 -2.03 -6.63
C SER A 90 20.68 -3.07 -7.10
N LEU A 91 21.82 -2.63 -7.65
CA LEU A 91 22.96 -3.50 -7.91
C LEU A 91 23.26 -4.30 -6.63
N PRO A 92 23.58 -5.60 -6.70
CA PRO A 92 23.99 -6.34 -5.53
C PRO A 92 25.27 -5.71 -5.00
N ILE A 93 25.16 -4.98 -3.89
CA ILE A 93 26.30 -4.42 -3.18
C ILE A 93 26.93 -5.55 -2.40
N GLU A 94 28.23 -5.78 -2.61
CA GLU A 94 28.99 -6.75 -1.83
C GLU A 94 28.89 -6.41 -0.33
N ALA A 95 28.77 -7.42 0.52
CA ALA A 95 28.56 -7.23 1.96
C ALA A 95 29.68 -6.40 2.62
N THR A 96 30.89 -6.46 2.07
CA THR A 96 32.05 -5.66 2.47
C THR A 96 31.82 -4.16 2.30
N PHE A 97 31.00 -3.75 1.34
CA PHE A 97 30.71 -2.34 1.05
C PHE A 97 29.47 -1.79 1.76
N HIS A 98 28.68 -2.63 2.45
CA HIS A 98 27.44 -2.19 3.09
C HIS A 98 27.66 -1.08 4.11
N LYS A 99 28.69 -1.22 4.95
CA LYS A 99 29.04 -0.19 5.94
C LYS A 99 29.32 1.15 5.28
N TYR A 100 30.18 1.16 4.26
CA TYR A 100 30.55 2.39 3.55
C TYR A 100 29.39 3.03 2.80
N VAL A 101 28.52 2.21 2.20
CA VAL A 101 27.32 2.72 1.51
C VAL A 101 26.33 3.32 2.49
N VAL A 102 26.12 2.70 3.66
CA VAL A 102 25.25 3.25 4.70
C VAL A 102 25.82 4.58 5.22
N GLU A 103 27.13 4.65 5.48
CA GLU A 103 27.80 5.88 5.91
C GLU A 103 27.66 6.98 4.84
N LEU A 104 27.96 6.68 3.58
CA LEU A 104 27.83 7.62 2.46
C LEU A 104 26.39 8.11 2.27
N LEU A 105 25.40 7.22 2.34
CA LEU A 105 24.00 7.59 2.22
C LEU A 105 23.55 8.47 3.39
N THR A 106 24.04 8.19 4.60
CA THR A 106 23.77 9.02 5.79
C THR A 106 24.37 10.42 5.59
N GLU A 107 25.64 10.51 5.17
CA GLU A 107 26.28 11.78 4.87
C GLU A 107 25.54 12.54 3.75
N ALA A 108 25.14 11.86 2.68
CA ALA A 108 24.39 12.47 1.58
C ALA A 108 23.06 13.06 2.05
N VAL A 109 22.30 12.35 2.89
CA VAL A 109 21.05 12.86 3.46
C VAL A 109 21.32 14.10 4.32
N THR A 110 22.31 14.06 5.23
CA THR A 110 22.63 15.22 6.07
C THR A 110 23.12 16.43 5.26
N PHE A 111 23.84 16.19 4.17
CA PHE A 111 24.28 17.24 3.25
C PHE A 111 23.09 17.88 2.54
N ILE A 112 22.14 17.08 2.04
CA ILE A 112 20.93 17.58 1.38
C ILE A 112 20.12 18.45 2.35
N GLU A 113 19.88 17.98 3.58
CA GLU A 113 19.18 18.74 4.61
C GLU A 113 19.85 20.09 4.89
N LYS A 114 21.19 20.09 5.02
CA LYS A 114 21.96 21.32 5.26
C LYS A 114 21.90 22.25 4.05
N LEU A 115 22.01 21.73 2.83
CA LEU A 115 21.90 22.51 1.60
C LEU A 115 20.52 23.17 1.47
N GLU A 116 19.44 22.42 1.73
CA GLU A 116 18.07 22.93 1.75
C GLU A 116 17.93 24.11 2.72
N SER A 117 18.47 23.97 3.94
CA SER A 117 18.45 25.05 4.93
C SER A 117 19.17 26.33 4.46
N HIS A 118 20.33 26.17 3.81
CA HIS A 118 21.09 27.29 3.27
C HIS A 118 20.35 27.95 2.09
N LEU A 119 19.76 27.16 1.19
CA LEU A 119 18.95 27.69 0.08
C LEU A 119 17.74 28.47 0.59
N GLN A 120 17.10 28.00 1.66
CA GLN A 120 15.99 28.70 2.28
C GLN A 120 16.42 30.04 2.87
N ALA A 121 17.59 30.09 3.52
CA ALA A 121 18.17 31.35 3.99
C ALA A 121 18.48 32.32 2.84
N VAL A 122 19.04 31.84 1.73
CA VAL A 122 19.31 32.68 0.55
C VAL A 122 18.00 33.21 -0.07
N ARG A 123 16.94 32.40 -0.10
CA ARG A 123 15.61 32.80 -0.62
C ARG A 123 14.90 33.83 0.26
N SER A 124 15.22 33.93 1.56
CA SER A 124 14.62 34.94 2.43
C SER A 124 15.29 36.31 2.32
N ILE A 125 16.55 36.39 1.86
CA ILE A 125 17.30 37.65 1.71
C ILE A 125 16.55 38.69 0.85
N PRO A 126 15.99 38.36 -0.33
CA PRO A 126 15.23 39.32 -1.14
C PRO A 126 13.97 39.87 -0.47
N GLN A 127 13.48 39.23 0.60
CA GLN A 127 12.32 39.72 1.37
C GLN A 127 12.73 40.79 2.39
N ILE A 128 14.01 40.84 2.79
CA ILE A 128 14.52 41.80 3.79
C ILE A 128 14.29 43.25 3.36
N PRO A 129 14.58 43.68 2.11
CA PRO A 129 14.30 45.05 1.68
C PRO A 129 12.83 45.43 1.76
N ASN A 130 11.92 44.49 1.48
CA ASN A 130 10.48 44.74 1.56
C ASN A 130 10.03 44.89 3.03
N ILE A 131 10.55 44.04 3.91
CA ILE A 131 10.32 44.14 5.36
C ILE A 131 10.86 45.48 5.89
N MET A 132 12.06 45.88 5.48
CA MET A 132 12.69 47.14 5.87
C MET A 132 11.87 48.35 5.41
N LYS A 133 11.38 48.35 4.15
CA LYS A 133 10.50 49.42 3.64
C LYS A 133 9.20 49.55 4.47
N ASN A 134 8.63 48.43 4.91
CA ASN A 134 7.45 48.45 5.76
C ASN A 134 7.77 49.02 7.16
N MET A 135 8.95 48.70 7.70
CA MET A 135 9.44 49.31 8.95
C MET A 135 9.68 50.80 8.80
N ASP A 136 10.30 51.27 7.72
CA ASP A 136 10.50 52.70 7.44
C ASP A 136 9.16 53.44 7.35
N THR A 137 8.16 52.80 6.73
CA THR A 137 6.80 53.35 6.65
C THR A 137 6.12 53.39 8.03
N ALA A 138 6.37 52.42 8.89
CA ALA A 138 5.86 52.43 10.26
C ALA A 138 6.56 53.52 11.10
N LEU A 139 7.88 53.63 10.98
CA LEU A 139 8.68 54.62 11.67
C LEU A 139 8.24 56.05 11.31
N THR A 140 8.10 56.36 10.02
CA THR A 140 7.63 57.68 9.56
C THR A 140 6.24 58.02 10.09
N LYS A 141 5.33 57.04 10.16
CA LYS A 141 4.00 57.25 10.79
C LYS A 141 4.12 57.54 12.28
N THR A 142 4.99 56.82 12.99
CA THR A 142 5.24 57.06 14.42
C THR A 142 5.85 58.43 14.66
N GLU A 143 6.80 58.87 13.83
CA GLU A 143 7.39 60.21 13.90
C GLU A 143 6.32 61.31 13.76
N VAL A 144 5.40 61.16 12.79
CA VAL A 144 4.27 62.09 12.64
C VAL A 144 3.39 62.13 13.89
N LEU A 145 3.02 60.97 14.43
CA LEU A 145 2.22 60.91 15.66
C LEU A 145 2.92 61.52 16.87
N VAL A 146 4.25 61.40 16.96
CA VAL A 146 5.05 62.05 18.02
C VAL A 146 4.99 63.56 17.87
N MET A 147 5.16 64.10 16.66
CA MET A 147 5.02 65.54 16.43
C MET A 147 3.62 66.06 16.78
N GLU A 148 2.57 65.33 16.40
CA GLU A 148 1.18 65.68 16.77
C GLU A 148 0.97 65.66 18.30
N LEU A 149 1.59 64.70 19.00
CA LEU A 149 1.56 64.60 20.46
C LEU A 149 2.31 65.77 21.13
N GLU A 150 3.47 66.15 20.61
CA GLU A 150 4.24 67.30 21.09
C GLU A 150 3.45 68.60 20.92
N GLU A 151 2.85 68.81 19.74
CA GLU A 151 1.99 69.97 19.50
C GLU A 151 0.79 70.00 20.45
N LEU A 152 0.11 68.86 20.64
CA LEU A 152 -1.00 68.75 21.58
C LEU A 152 -0.56 69.05 23.02
N ALA A 153 0.61 68.56 23.43
CA ALA A 153 1.17 68.84 24.75
C ALA A 153 1.45 70.33 24.96
N GLU A 154 2.01 71.01 23.94
CA GLU A 154 2.20 72.47 23.98
C GLU A 154 0.87 73.23 24.09
N GLN A 155 -0.16 72.81 23.34
CA GLN A 155 -1.49 73.41 23.42
C GLN A 155 -2.08 73.26 24.82
N ILE A 156 -1.94 72.09 25.46
CA ILE A 156 -2.38 71.85 26.84
C ILE A 156 -1.63 72.76 27.82
N LEU A 157 -0.31 72.92 27.67
CA LEU A 157 0.49 73.79 28.53
C LEU A 157 0.06 75.26 28.40
N LYS A 158 -0.13 75.75 27.17
CA LYS A 158 -0.63 77.11 26.91
C LYS A 158 -2.02 77.31 27.53
N TRP A 159 -2.91 76.34 27.39
CA TRP A 159 -4.24 76.38 27.98
C TRP A 159 -4.21 76.42 29.52
N ARG A 160 -3.36 75.60 30.17
CA ARG A 160 -3.18 75.65 31.63
C ARG A 160 -2.67 77.00 32.13
N GLU A 161 -1.74 77.61 31.42
CA GLU A 161 -1.21 78.92 31.81
C GLU A 161 -2.27 80.02 31.69
N GLN A 162 -3.07 80.00 30.62
CA GLN A 162 -4.23 80.90 30.47
C GLN A 162 -5.25 80.73 31.61
N GLN A 163 -5.51 79.49 32.03
CA GLN A 163 -6.40 79.22 33.17
C GLN A 163 -5.85 79.78 34.49
N LYS A 164 -4.54 79.69 34.74
CA LYS A 164 -3.92 80.30 35.93
C LYS A 164 -4.10 81.81 35.95
N VAL A 165 -3.81 82.50 34.84
CA VAL A 165 -3.98 83.96 34.74
C VAL A 165 -5.43 84.37 35.01
N TYR A 166 -6.39 83.61 34.46
CA TYR A 166 -7.81 83.84 34.71
C TYR A 166 -8.18 83.62 36.19
N SER A 167 -7.72 82.53 36.80
CA SER A 167 -7.92 82.24 38.22
C SER A 167 -7.30 83.31 39.12
N ASP A 168 -6.04 83.66 38.88
CA ASP A 168 -5.31 84.66 39.67
C ASP A 168 -6.03 86.01 39.58
N SER A 169 -6.44 86.42 38.39
CA SER A 169 -7.20 87.66 38.20
C SER A 169 -8.52 87.66 38.99
N ILE A 170 -9.26 86.55 39.01
CA ILE A 170 -10.47 86.40 39.84
C ILE A 170 -10.13 86.49 41.34
N CYS A 171 -9.02 85.90 41.79
CA CYS A 171 -8.59 85.95 43.19
C CYS A 171 -8.28 87.38 43.65
N ILE A 172 -7.71 88.24 42.80
CA ILE A 172 -7.43 89.65 43.15
C ILE A 172 -8.72 90.48 43.29
N TYR A 173 -9.77 90.15 42.53
CA TYR A 173 -11.04 90.90 42.55
C TYR A 173 -11.95 90.52 43.74
N TYR A 174 -11.90 89.27 44.21
CA TYR A 174 -12.85 88.77 45.23
C TYR A 174 -12.23 88.40 46.58
N GLY A 175 -10.91 88.48 46.77
CA GLY A 175 -10.29 88.42 48.11
C GLY A 175 -10.56 87.14 48.91
N TYR A 176 -10.75 86.00 48.24
CA TYR A 176 -10.81 84.68 48.88
C TYR A 176 -9.72 83.76 48.32
N ASP A 177 -9.05 83.04 49.22
CA ASP A 177 -8.05 82.01 48.93
C ASP A 177 -8.78 80.78 48.34
N VAL A 178 -8.79 80.64 47.01
CA VAL A 178 -9.36 79.46 46.34
C VAL A 178 -8.27 78.41 46.21
N VAL A 179 -7.95 77.77 47.34
CA VAL A 179 -7.24 76.49 47.33
C VAL A 179 -8.30 75.39 47.21
N LEU A 180 -8.39 74.76 46.02
CA LEU A 180 -8.67 73.33 45.82
C LEU A 180 -9.23 73.09 44.41
N TRP A 181 -8.32 72.89 43.46
CA TRP A 181 -8.31 71.63 42.71
C TRP A 181 -6.84 71.21 42.66
N GLU A 182 -6.41 70.58 43.76
CA GLU A 182 -5.13 69.90 43.78
C GLU A 182 -5.05 68.94 42.59
N SER A 183 -3.99 69.15 41.82
CA SER A 183 -3.33 68.19 40.95
C SER A 183 -2.93 66.91 41.70
N LYS A 184 -3.88 66.06 42.10
CA LYS A 184 -3.58 64.70 42.55
C LYS A 184 -4.38 63.72 41.70
N GLU A 185 -3.67 62.73 41.17
CA GLU A 185 -4.16 61.61 40.34
C GLU A 185 -4.19 61.82 38.82
N TRP A 186 -3.10 62.31 38.22
CA TRP A 186 -2.71 61.85 36.88
C TRP A 186 -1.20 61.62 36.83
N THR A 187 -0.73 60.69 37.67
CA THR A 187 0.53 59.98 37.41
C THR A 187 0.21 58.89 36.39
N TRP A 188 0.75 59.03 35.17
CA TRP A 188 0.95 57.90 34.27
C TRP A 188 2.26 57.20 34.64
#